data_AF-A0A0L1KIE7-F1
#
_entry.id   AF-A0A0L1KIE7-F1
#
_cell.length_a   1.000
_cell.length_b   1.000
_cell.length_c   1.000
_cell.angle_alpha   90.00
_cell.angle_beta   90.00
_cell.angle_gamma   90.00
#
_symmetry.space_group_name_H-M   'P 1'
#
loop_
_entity.id
_entity.type
_entity.pdbx_description
1 polymer ?
#
loop_
_entity_poly.entity_id
_entity_poly.type
_entity_poly.pdbx_seq_one_letter_code
_entity_poly.pdbx_strand_id
1 'polypeptide(L)'
;MTSAPSINWTNSSVRAFAKNSDPRLAIEKAARELVLKAREKGWEGPPFNPLHIAEMLGVQMEANSSVADARLLATDMGPKIQFNPQQPRERVRFSIAHEIAHLLFPDWSEQIRNRGGDQTPDDWQLEMLCNLAASEFVLPIGSLSATENILPIEDLMRERRKYDVSAEAYLIRLAKISSQPIGIFVSSPTVIEDGTRRYKIDYFVSSPTAPKMRLTGMAIPDDSIVHRCTAIGHTDRAVESWVTDAPTQIECVGLTAYPGSLYPRVAGLVRFDRSQENHLPIRLLHGDVLEPRNGGKKIICQLVNDKAVKWGGGVARKIAKRFPSAEEAYSEQVKFIRQRNRLGRAIFSEANDSITIASLIGQEGFGPSLFPRIRYSALQSCLEQVADRAASIGASIHMPKIGTGSAGGDWSTIEEILDDVMVRAGLIVTVYDVPPKRVQLELL
;
A
#
# COMPACT_ATOMS: atom_id res chain seq x y z
N MET A 1 -10.55 18.02 -32.04
CA MET A 1 -11.39 17.61 -30.90
C MET A 1 -12.10 16.31 -31.26
N THR A 2 -11.52 15.17 -30.91
CA THR A 2 -12.12 13.85 -31.09
C THR A 2 -12.28 13.26 -29.70
N SER A 3 -13.52 13.18 -29.22
CA SER A 3 -13.85 12.62 -27.91
C SER A 3 -13.43 11.16 -27.85
N ALA A 4 -12.45 10.83 -26.99
CA ALA A 4 -12.21 9.44 -26.60
C ALA A 4 -13.50 8.84 -26.02
N PRO A 5 -13.83 7.58 -26.33
CA PRO A 5 -15.13 7.01 -26.02
C PRO A 5 -15.36 6.99 -24.50
N SER A 6 -16.51 7.51 -24.07
CA SER A 6 -17.09 7.16 -22.77
C SER A 6 -17.20 5.64 -22.67
N ILE A 7 -17.10 5.06 -21.46
CA ILE A 7 -17.39 3.64 -21.24
C ILE A 7 -18.69 3.31 -21.94
N ASN A 8 -18.66 2.33 -22.85
CA ASN A 8 -19.85 1.86 -23.52
C ASN A 8 -20.61 0.94 -22.56
N TRP A 9 -21.47 1.54 -21.74
CA TRP A 9 -22.31 0.83 -20.80
C TRP A 9 -23.24 -0.11 -21.55
N THR A 10 -23.11 -1.40 -21.34
CA THR A 10 -23.82 -2.47 -22.06
C THR A 10 -24.63 -3.34 -21.12
N ASN A 11 -24.20 -3.44 -19.86
CA ASN A 11 -24.87 -4.23 -18.84
C ASN A 11 -26.30 -3.75 -18.56
N SER A 12 -27.26 -4.68 -18.55
CA SER A 12 -28.69 -4.39 -18.42
C SER A 12 -29.05 -3.78 -17.07
N SER A 13 -28.53 -4.32 -15.96
CA SER A 13 -28.74 -3.80 -14.61
C SER A 13 -28.23 -2.36 -14.48
N VAL A 14 -27.03 -2.11 -15.01
CA VAL A 14 -26.41 -0.78 -15.02
C VAL A 14 -27.26 0.23 -15.80
N ARG A 15 -27.71 -0.15 -17.00
CA ARG A 15 -28.58 0.71 -17.83
C ARG A 15 -29.94 0.95 -17.18
N ALA A 16 -30.55 -0.07 -16.61
CA ALA A 16 -31.83 0.03 -15.90
C ALA A 16 -31.74 0.98 -14.70
N PHE A 17 -30.66 0.86 -13.91
CA PHE A 17 -30.38 1.73 -12.76
C PHE A 17 -30.14 3.19 -13.18
N ALA A 18 -29.21 3.42 -14.11
CA ALA A 18 -28.75 4.76 -14.45
C ALA A 18 -29.74 5.53 -15.37
N LYS A 19 -30.62 4.80 -16.06
CA LYS A 19 -31.55 5.34 -17.06
C LYS A 19 -30.81 6.19 -18.10
N ASN A 20 -31.02 7.51 -18.08
CA ASN A 20 -30.43 8.46 -19.04
C ASN A 20 -29.23 9.24 -18.46
N SER A 21 -28.69 8.84 -17.30
CA SER A 21 -27.56 9.51 -16.63
C SER A 21 -26.26 8.71 -16.71
N ASP A 22 -25.10 9.33 -16.43
CA ASP A 22 -23.84 8.58 -16.30
C ASP A 22 -23.96 7.63 -15.09
N PRO A 23 -23.85 6.30 -15.27
CA PRO A 23 -24.00 5.32 -14.20
C PRO A 23 -23.07 5.54 -13.00
N ARG A 24 -21.87 6.10 -13.20
CA ARG A 24 -20.96 6.42 -12.09
C ARG A 24 -21.50 7.55 -11.22
N LEU A 25 -22.02 8.61 -11.84
CA LEU A 25 -22.62 9.72 -11.10
C LEU A 25 -23.90 9.27 -10.39
N ALA A 26 -24.69 8.42 -11.04
CA ALA A 26 -25.91 7.86 -10.47
C ALA A 26 -25.62 7.01 -9.22
N ILE A 27 -24.64 6.10 -9.29
CA ILE A 27 -24.33 5.21 -8.16
C ILE A 27 -23.71 5.98 -6.99
N GLU A 28 -22.84 6.97 -7.28
CA GLU A 28 -22.26 7.82 -6.25
C GLU A 28 -23.32 8.64 -5.52
N LYS A 29 -24.31 9.16 -6.26
CA LYS A 29 -25.43 9.90 -5.68
C LYS A 29 -26.29 8.99 -4.81
N ALA A 30 -26.69 7.82 -5.30
CA ALA A 30 -27.51 6.88 -4.56
C ALA A 30 -26.82 6.38 -3.28
N ALA A 31 -25.54 6.02 -3.37
CA ALA A 31 -24.74 5.62 -2.22
C ALA A 31 -24.64 6.75 -1.18
N ARG A 32 -24.41 7.99 -1.63
CA ARG A 32 -24.34 9.16 -0.74
C ARG A 32 -25.66 9.43 -0.03
N GLU A 33 -26.79 9.37 -0.72
CA GLU A 33 -28.11 9.56 -0.11
C GLU A 33 -28.36 8.52 0.98
N LEU A 34 -27.98 7.26 0.75
CA LEU A 34 -28.11 6.20 1.76
C LEU A 34 -27.19 6.44 2.97
N VAL A 35 -25.94 6.85 2.73
CA VAL A 35 -24.98 7.23 3.78
C VAL A 35 -25.52 8.36 4.63
N LEU A 36 -26.04 9.43 4.03
CA LEU A 36 -26.56 10.58 4.76
C LEU A 36 -27.75 10.18 5.64
N LYS A 37 -28.68 9.37 5.12
CA LYS A 37 -29.79 8.81 5.92
C LYS A 37 -29.30 7.96 7.08
N ALA A 38 -28.26 7.14 6.88
CA ALA A 38 -27.68 6.34 7.95
C ALA A 38 -27.04 7.23 9.03
N ARG A 39 -26.34 8.31 8.62
CA ARG A 39 -25.74 9.30 9.53
C ARG A 39 -26.80 10.03 10.35
N GLU A 40 -27.90 10.43 9.73
CA GLU A 40 -29.06 11.05 10.39
C GLU A 40 -29.69 10.12 11.45
N LYS A 41 -29.57 8.81 11.28
CA LYS A 41 -30.02 7.78 12.24
C LYS A 41 -28.95 7.38 13.28
N GLY A 42 -27.85 8.12 13.39
CA GLY A 42 -26.84 7.89 14.42
C GLY A 42 -25.71 6.94 14.02
N TRP A 43 -25.50 6.67 12.74
CA TRP A 43 -24.35 5.87 12.29
C TRP A 43 -23.02 6.64 12.46
N GLU A 44 -22.16 6.12 13.32
CA GLU A 44 -20.89 6.72 13.70
C GLU A 44 -19.66 5.88 13.30
N GLY A 45 -18.49 6.51 13.38
CA GLY A 45 -17.19 5.94 13.06
C GLY A 45 -16.08 6.98 13.30
N PRO A 46 -14.83 6.69 12.92
CA PRO A 46 -14.34 5.43 12.35
C PRO A 46 -14.06 4.34 13.41
N PRO A 47 -14.12 3.04 13.03
CA PRO A 47 -14.53 2.53 11.72
C PRO A 47 -16.05 2.56 11.51
N PHE A 48 -16.50 2.89 10.30
CA PHE A 48 -17.93 2.90 9.94
C PHE A 48 -18.43 1.49 9.64
N ASN A 49 -19.25 0.91 10.52
CA ASN A 49 -19.70 -0.48 10.37
C ASN A 49 -20.88 -0.58 9.37
N PRO A 50 -20.73 -1.27 8.22
CA PRO A 50 -21.80 -1.37 7.20
C PRO A 50 -23.04 -2.13 7.67
N LEU A 51 -22.96 -2.90 8.77
CA LEU A 51 -24.12 -3.58 9.36
C LEU A 51 -25.25 -2.61 9.74
N HIS A 52 -24.93 -1.36 10.11
CA HIS A 52 -25.96 -0.34 10.39
C HIS A 52 -26.79 -0.01 9.15
N ILE A 53 -26.17 0.03 7.96
CA ILE A 53 -26.90 0.25 6.72
C ILE A 53 -27.77 -0.96 6.40
N ALA A 54 -27.25 -2.18 6.58
CA ALA A 54 -28.02 -3.41 6.40
C ALA A 54 -29.25 -3.45 7.32
N GLU A 55 -29.08 -3.15 8.60
CA GLU A 55 -30.17 -3.07 9.59
C GLU A 55 -31.20 -2.00 9.19
N MET A 56 -30.75 -0.80 8.82
CA MET A 56 -31.62 0.28 8.37
C MET A 56 -32.46 -0.11 7.14
N LEU A 57 -31.92 -0.95 6.26
CA LEU A 57 -32.59 -1.47 5.07
C LEU A 57 -33.42 -2.74 5.35
N GLY A 58 -33.44 -3.25 6.57
CA GLY A 58 -34.14 -4.49 6.93
C GLY A 58 -33.51 -5.75 6.32
N VAL A 59 -32.22 -5.72 6.01
CA VAL A 59 -31.50 -6.85 5.41
C VAL A 59 -31.15 -7.88 6.47
N GLN A 60 -31.50 -9.14 6.22
CA GLN A 60 -31.15 -10.24 7.11
C GLN A 60 -29.66 -10.58 6.96
N MET A 61 -28.95 -10.68 8.07
CA MET A 61 -27.52 -11.03 8.08
C MET A 61 -27.30 -12.46 8.56
N GLU A 62 -26.50 -13.24 7.84
CA GLU A 62 -26.21 -14.62 8.18
C GLU A 62 -24.71 -14.94 7.97
N ALA A 63 -24.04 -15.44 9.01
CA ALA A 63 -22.68 -15.91 8.89
C ALA A 63 -22.67 -17.30 8.24
N ASN A 64 -21.96 -17.45 7.12
CA ASN A 64 -21.86 -18.69 6.37
C ASN A 64 -20.44 -18.88 5.81
N SER A 65 -19.66 -19.76 6.42
CA SER A 65 -18.27 -20.04 6.03
C SER A 65 -18.13 -20.79 4.70
N SER A 66 -19.22 -21.31 4.14
CA SER A 66 -19.22 -22.00 2.85
C SER A 66 -19.25 -21.03 1.66
N VAL A 67 -19.55 -19.75 1.89
CA VAL A 67 -19.46 -18.70 0.87
C VAL A 67 -18.02 -18.20 0.77
N ALA A 68 -17.55 -17.83 -0.43
CA ALA A 68 -16.18 -17.34 -0.60
C ALA A 68 -15.93 -16.03 0.17
N ASP A 69 -16.80 -15.03 -0.03
CA ASP A 69 -16.70 -13.69 0.59
C ASP A 69 -18.04 -13.26 1.20
N ALA A 70 -18.99 -12.86 0.35
CA ALA A 70 -20.37 -12.61 0.68
C ALA A 70 -21.25 -12.85 -0.55
N ARG A 71 -22.56 -12.96 -0.35
CA ARG A 71 -23.56 -13.01 -1.41
C ARG A 71 -24.90 -12.45 -0.93
N LEU A 72 -25.60 -11.78 -1.84
CA LEU A 72 -26.97 -11.32 -1.66
C LEU A 72 -27.97 -12.36 -2.18
N LEU A 73 -29.01 -12.63 -1.39
CA LEU A 73 -30.11 -13.54 -1.70
C LEU A 73 -31.45 -12.82 -1.56
N ALA A 74 -32.36 -13.08 -2.51
CA ALA A 74 -33.77 -12.74 -2.35
C ALA A 74 -34.48 -13.89 -1.62
N THR A 75 -35.23 -13.56 -0.57
CA THR A 75 -36.03 -14.52 0.21
C THR A 75 -37.47 -14.00 0.35
N ASP A 76 -38.40 -14.86 0.75
CA ASP A 76 -39.80 -14.48 1.01
C ASP A 76 -39.93 -13.38 2.08
N MET A 77 -38.95 -13.28 2.97
CA MET A 77 -38.88 -12.30 4.06
C MET A 77 -38.08 -11.04 3.70
N GLY A 78 -37.67 -10.89 2.43
CA GLY A 78 -36.86 -9.78 1.94
C GLY A 78 -35.39 -10.15 1.66
N PRO A 79 -34.49 -9.15 1.52
CA PRO A 79 -33.09 -9.38 1.20
C PRO A 79 -32.34 -10.04 2.37
N LYS A 80 -31.46 -10.99 2.04
CA LYS A 80 -30.55 -11.63 2.98
C LYS A 80 -29.11 -11.59 2.45
N ILE A 81 -28.16 -11.17 3.28
CA ILE A 81 -26.73 -11.23 3.00
C ILE A 81 -26.11 -12.37 3.82
N GLN A 82 -25.51 -13.33 3.12
CA GLN A 82 -24.63 -14.32 3.72
C GLN A 82 -23.18 -13.87 3.56
N PHE A 83 -22.40 -13.87 4.64
CA PHE A 83 -20.97 -13.49 4.61
C PHE A 83 -20.09 -14.54 5.27
N ASN A 84 -18.85 -14.66 4.80
CA ASN A 84 -17.87 -15.58 5.35
C ASN A 84 -17.11 -14.92 6.53
N PRO A 85 -17.35 -15.34 7.78
CA PRO A 85 -16.69 -14.75 8.94
C PRO A 85 -15.19 -15.11 9.06
N GLN A 86 -14.70 -16.07 8.27
CA GLN A 86 -13.29 -16.49 8.26
C GLN A 86 -12.41 -15.55 7.43
N GLN A 87 -13.00 -14.69 6.59
CA GLN A 87 -12.24 -13.70 5.85
C GLN A 87 -11.68 -12.63 6.82
N PRO A 88 -10.57 -11.94 6.46
CA PRO A 88 -10.09 -10.81 7.24
C PRO A 88 -11.18 -9.75 7.43
N ARG A 89 -11.27 -9.13 8.61
CA ARG A 89 -12.32 -8.14 8.96
C ARG A 89 -12.52 -7.06 7.90
N GLU A 90 -11.44 -6.44 7.41
CA GLU A 90 -11.50 -5.42 6.35
C GLU A 90 -12.21 -5.95 5.08
N ARG A 91 -12.01 -7.24 4.76
CA ARG A 91 -12.62 -7.93 3.61
C ARG A 91 -14.07 -8.30 3.89
N VAL A 92 -14.40 -8.73 5.11
CA VAL A 92 -15.79 -8.97 5.52
C VAL A 92 -16.60 -7.67 5.42
N ARG A 93 -16.11 -6.58 6.02
CA ARG A 93 -16.76 -5.26 5.98
C ARG A 93 -16.98 -4.79 4.54
N PHE A 94 -15.95 -4.85 3.71
CA PHE A 94 -16.08 -4.43 2.31
C PHE A 94 -17.03 -5.35 1.53
N SER A 95 -17.01 -6.66 1.76
CA SER A 95 -17.91 -7.59 1.07
C SER A 95 -19.37 -7.36 1.47
N ILE A 96 -19.66 -7.13 2.75
CA ILE A 96 -21.00 -6.75 3.21
C ILE A 96 -21.43 -5.42 2.57
N ALA A 97 -20.57 -4.41 2.56
CA ALA A 97 -20.85 -3.13 1.91
C ALA A 97 -21.11 -3.29 0.39
N HIS A 98 -20.39 -4.20 -0.26
CA HIS A 98 -20.59 -4.54 -1.66
C HIS A 98 -21.95 -5.20 -1.91
N GLU A 99 -22.35 -6.16 -1.08
CA GLU A 99 -23.69 -6.77 -1.19
C GLU A 99 -24.81 -5.75 -0.90
N ILE A 100 -24.60 -4.81 0.02
CA ILE A 100 -25.53 -3.69 0.23
C ILE A 100 -25.62 -2.82 -1.03
N ALA A 101 -24.50 -2.60 -1.75
CA ALA A 101 -24.51 -1.82 -2.99
C ALA A 101 -25.35 -2.47 -4.09
N HIS A 102 -25.43 -3.80 -4.14
CA HIS A 102 -26.31 -4.49 -5.08
C HIS A 102 -27.79 -4.15 -4.89
N LEU A 103 -28.22 -3.81 -3.67
CA LEU A 103 -29.60 -3.37 -3.38
C LEU A 103 -29.96 -2.02 -4.01
N LEU A 104 -28.97 -1.24 -4.47
CA LEU A 104 -29.22 0.02 -5.17
C LEU A 104 -29.77 -0.21 -6.59
N PHE A 105 -29.59 -1.40 -7.15
CA PHE A 105 -30.03 -1.74 -8.50
C PHE A 105 -31.46 -2.30 -8.46
N PRO A 106 -32.34 -1.91 -9.40
CA PRO A 106 -33.76 -2.26 -9.34
C PRO A 106 -34.05 -3.76 -9.49
N ASP A 107 -33.18 -4.47 -10.19
CA ASP A 107 -33.28 -5.89 -10.54
C ASP A 107 -32.54 -6.80 -9.54
N TRP A 108 -32.21 -6.31 -8.34
CA TRP A 108 -31.45 -7.06 -7.34
C TRP A 108 -32.13 -8.38 -6.93
N SER A 109 -33.46 -8.47 -7.03
CA SER A 109 -34.25 -9.64 -6.65
C SER A 109 -34.43 -10.67 -7.78
N GLU A 110 -34.06 -10.34 -9.02
CA GLU A 110 -34.37 -11.16 -10.21
C GLU A 110 -33.33 -12.26 -10.48
N GLN A 111 -32.14 -12.18 -9.87
CA GLN A 111 -31.07 -13.18 -10.01
C GLN A 111 -30.29 -13.38 -8.70
N ILE A 112 -29.82 -14.60 -8.42
CA ILE A 112 -28.85 -14.86 -7.36
C ILE A 112 -27.50 -14.28 -7.79
N ARG A 113 -27.15 -13.09 -7.29
CA ARG A 113 -25.87 -12.44 -7.61
C ARG A 113 -24.78 -13.02 -6.72
N ASN A 114 -23.92 -13.87 -7.31
CA ASN A 114 -22.71 -14.33 -6.67
C ASN A 114 -21.53 -13.49 -7.17
N ARG A 115 -20.64 -13.10 -6.26
CA ARG A 115 -19.31 -12.61 -6.61
C ARG A 115 -18.55 -13.69 -7.41
N GLY A 116 -18.59 -13.62 -8.74
CA GLY A 116 -17.96 -14.58 -9.67
C GLY A 116 -18.85 -15.63 -10.35
N GLY A 117 -20.17 -15.40 -10.50
CA GLY A 117 -21.09 -16.26 -11.29
C GLY A 117 -21.04 -16.01 -12.82
N ASP A 118 -21.76 -16.82 -13.62
CA ASP A 118 -21.73 -16.90 -15.11
C ASP A 118 -21.54 -15.55 -15.81
N GLN A 119 -20.30 -15.34 -16.28
CA GLN A 119 -19.79 -14.04 -16.68
C GLN A 119 -20.33 -13.64 -18.06
N THR A 120 -21.24 -12.67 -18.08
CA THR A 120 -21.40 -11.88 -19.30
C THR A 120 -20.20 -10.95 -19.46
N PRO A 121 -19.75 -10.64 -20.69
CA PRO A 121 -18.57 -9.79 -20.91
C PRO A 121 -18.65 -8.39 -20.30
N ASP A 122 -19.82 -7.93 -19.86
CA ASP A 122 -20.05 -6.61 -19.31
C ASP A 122 -20.32 -6.58 -17.80
N ASP A 123 -20.30 -7.72 -17.09
CA ASP A 123 -20.53 -7.79 -15.63
C ASP A 123 -19.52 -6.96 -14.82
N TRP A 124 -18.31 -6.76 -15.35
CA TRP A 124 -17.32 -5.88 -14.74
C TRP A 124 -17.84 -4.44 -14.54
N GLN A 125 -18.79 -3.99 -15.37
CA GLN A 125 -19.41 -2.67 -15.25
C GLN A 125 -20.24 -2.58 -13.97
N LEU A 126 -21.03 -3.61 -13.68
CA LEU A 126 -21.84 -3.70 -12.47
C LEU A 126 -20.93 -3.78 -11.23
N GLU A 127 -19.96 -4.69 -11.25
CA GLU A 127 -18.97 -4.89 -10.19
C GLU A 127 -18.21 -3.59 -9.87
N MET A 128 -17.81 -2.83 -10.89
CA MET A 128 -17.15 -1.54 -10.70
C MET A 128 -18.06 -0.54 -9.97
N LEU A 129 -19.33 -0.43 -10.35
CA LEU A 129 -20.27 0.48 -9.69
C LEU A 129 -20.56 0.05 -8.23
N CYS A 130 -20.72 -1.25 -7.98
CA CYS A 130 -20.85 -1.78 -6.62
C CYS A 130 -19.64 -1.46 -5.75
N ASN A 131 -18.41 -1.58 -6.29
CA ASN A 131 -17.19 -1.22 -5.58
C ASN A 131 -17.11 0.30 -5.25
N LEU A 132 -17.60 1.16 -6.14
CA LEU A 132 -17.70 2.61 -5.88
C LEU A 132 -18.67 2.91 -4.73
N ALA A 133 -19.85 2.30 -4.73
CA ALA A 133 -20.82 2.45 -3.65
C ALA A 133 -20.32 1.88 -2.32
N ALA A 134 -19.76 0.67 -2.34
CA ALA A 134 -19.19 0.02 -1.16
C ALA A 134 -18.09 0.88 -0.51
N SER A 135 -17.27 1.55 -1.32
CA SER A 135 -16.24 2.48 -0.85
C SER A 135 -16.83 3.67 -0.08
N GLU A 136 -17.96 4.22 -0.55
CA GLU A 136 -18.68 5.29 0.17
C GLU A 136 -19.33 4.77 1.46
N PHE A 137 -19.75 3.49 1.51
CA PHE A 137 -20.31 2.89 2.74
C PHE A 137 -19.26 2.56 3.80
N VAL A 138 -18.04 2.22 3.43
CA VAL A 138 -16.98 1.94 4.43
C VAL A 138 -16.19 3.18 4.81
N LEU A 139 -16.22 4.22 3.97
CA LEU A 139 -15.55 5.51 4.19
C LEU A 139 -16.42 6.69 3.71
N PRO A 140 -17.47 7.05 4.47
CA PRO A 140 -18.51 7.98 4.04
C PRO A 140 -18.08 9.44 3.98
N ILE A 141 -18.93 10.28 3.38
CA ILE A 141 -18.75 11.74 3.46
C ILE A 141 -18.62 12.25 4.90
N GLY A 142 -17.63 13.12 5.12
CA GLY A 142 -17.28 13.62 6.44
C GLY A 142 -16.39 12.69 7.29
N SER A 143 -15.99 11.52 6.77
CA SER A 143 -15.10 10.59 7.51
C SER A 143 -13.66 11.07 7.61
N LEU A 144 -13.23 11.94 6.69
CA LEU A 144 -11.90 12.50 6.59
C LEU A 144 -12.02 14.03 6.57
N SER A 145 -11.14 14.74 7.26
CA SER A 145 -11.01 16.18 7.14
C SER A 145 -10.30 16.54 5.83
N ALA A 146 -10.69 17.64 5.19
CA ALA A 146 -9.96 18.17 4.04
C ALA A 146 -8.49 18.37 4.46
N THR A 147 -7.58 17.73 3.73
CA THR A 147 -6.15 17.75 4.07
C THR A 147 -5.44 18.68 3.08
N GLU A 148 -4.81 19.74 3.58
CA GLU A 148 -3.99 20.66 2.79
C GLU A 148 -2.62 20.10 2.44
N ASN A 149 -2.19 19.04 3.14
CA ASN A 149 -0.92 18.36 2.91
C ASN A 149 -1.11 16.84 2.81
N ILE A 150 -1.06 16.29 1.60
CA ILE A 150 -1.21 14.85 1.39
C ILE A 150 0.09 14.16 1.74
N LEU A 151 0.06 13.34 2.79
CA LEU A 151 1.19 12.54 3.25
C LEU A 151 1.72 11.61 2.15
N PRO A 152 2.99 11.16 2.22
CA PRO A 152 3.51 10.08 1.37
C PRO A 152 2.67 8.81 1.47
N ILE A 153 2.64 8.01 0.40
CA ILE A 153 1.76 6.84 0.31
C ILE A 153 2.00 5.82 1.44
N GLU A 154 3.22 5.70 1.94
CA GLU A 154 3.55 4.84 3.09
C GLU A 154 2.77 5.23 4.34
N ASP A 155 2.64 6.53 4.59
CA ASP A 155 1.98 7.06 5.78
C ASP A 155 0.47 7.08 5.60
N LEU A 156 -0.01 7.33 4.38
CA LEU A 156 -1.41 7.08 4.00
C LEU A 156 -1.80 5.60 4.25
N MET A 157 -0.92 4.65 3.95
CA MET A 157 -1.16 3.23 4.21
C MET A 157 -1.17 2.87 5.70
N ARG A 158 -0.52 3.67 6.55
CA ARG A 158 -0.65 3.56 8.02
C ARG A 158 -1.95 4.20 8.48
N GLU A 159 -2.24 5.41 8.04
CA GLU A 159 -3.41 6.18 8.47
C GLU A 159 -4.73 5.46 8.12
N ARG A 160 -4.81 4.84 6.93
CA ARG A 160 -6.02 4.10 6.51
C ARG A 160 -6.45 3.03 7.51
N ARG A 161 -5.53 2.50 8.33
CA ARG A 161 -5.83 1.48 9.34
C ARG A 161 -6.82 1.99 10.40
N LYS A 162 -6.85 3.29 10.69
CA LYS A 162 -7.84 3.91 11.60
C LYS A 162 -9.28 3.71 11.11
N TYR A 163 -9.46 3.63 9.79
CA TYR A 163 -10.77 3.49 9.16
C TYR A 163 -11.12 2.02 8.87
N ASP A 164 -10.12 1.14 8.93
CA ASP A 164 -10.24 -0.30 8.67
C ASP A 164 -10.85 -0.59 7.27
N VAL A 165 -10.32 0.12 6.26
CA VAL A 165 -10.72 0.04 4.85
C VAL A 165 -9.56 -0.38 3.95
N SER A 166 -9.86 -0.80 2.71
CA SER A 166 -8.85 -1.12 1.70
C SER A 166 -8.03 0.12 1.27
N ALA A 167 -6.84 -0.10 0.71
CA ALA A 167 -6.02 0.98 0.16
C ALA A 167 -6.74 1.71 -0.99
N GLU A 168 -7.45 0.97 -1.85
CA GLU A 168 -8.25 1.49 -2.94
C GLU A 168 -9.36 2.45 -2.45
N ALA A 169 -10.19 2.02 -1.51
CA ALA A 169 -11.28 2.85 -0.96
C ALA A 169 -10.74 4.11 -0.26
N TYR A 170 -9.65 3.98 0.51
CA TYR A 170 -9.02 5.10 1.19
C TYR A 170 -8.46 6.15 0.22
N LEU A 171 -7.68 5.72 -0.79
CA LEU A 171 -7.08 6.62 -1.76
C LEU A 171 -8.14 7.32 -2.63
N ILE A 172 -9.18 6.61 -3.08
CA ILE A 172 -10.29 7.23 -3.83
C ILE A 172 -10.95 8.33 -3.02
N ARG A 173 -11.21 8.09 -1.73
CA ARG A 173 -11.79 9.10 -0.84
C ARG A 173 -10.87 10.29 -0.65
N LEU A 174 -9.57 10.02 -0.46
CA LEU A 174 -8.55 11.04 -0.32
C LEU A 174 -8.53 12.00 -1.53
N ALA A 175 -8.57 11.48 -2.76
CA ALA A 175 -8.69 12.32 -3.95
C ALA A 175 -9.95 13.20 -3.90
N LYS A 176 -11.12 12.63 -3.58
CA LYS A 176 -12.39 13.36 -3.59
C LYS A 176 -12.47 14.54 -2.61
N ILE A 177 -11.66 14.54 -1.54
CA ILE A 177 -11.68 15.58 -0.51
C ILE A 177 -10.44 16.48 -0.50
N SER A 178 -9.39 16.09 -1.22
CA SER A 178 -8.11 16.79 -1.19
C SER A 178 -8.25 18.18 -1.83
N SER A 179 -7.70 19.20 -1.17
CA SER A 179 -7.51 20.52 -1.76
C SER A 179 -6.23 20.59 -2.62
N GLN A 180 -5.28 19.66 -2.43
CA GLN A 180 -4.11 19.54 -3.29
C GLN A 180 -4.49 18.93 -4.65
N PRO A 181 -3.83 19.34 -5.74
CA PRO A 181 -4.12 18.80 -7.06
C PRO A 181 -3.50 17.40 -7.16
N ILE A 182 -4.29 16.36 -6.85
CA ILE A 182 -3.87 14.96 -6.90
C ILE A 182 -4.81 14.12 -7.77
N GLY A 183 -4.31 12.99 -8.25
CA GLY A 183 -5.08 11.99 -8.98
C GLY A 183 -4.79 10.59 -8.47
N ILE A 184 -5.79 9.71 -8.48
CA ILE A 184 -5.66 8.29 -8.14
C ILE A 184 -6.06 7.48 -9.35
N PHE A 185 -5.15 6.66 -9.88
CA PHE A 185 -5.51 5.61 -10.83
C PHE A 185 -5.52 4.24 -10.14
N VAL A 186 -6.35 3.34 -10.64
CA VAL A 186 -6.26 1.91 -10.36
C VAL A 186 -5.98 1.18 -11.66
N SER A 187 -5.04 0.24 -11.62
CA SER A 187 -4.60 -0.51 -12.78
C SER A 187 -4.54 -2.01 -12.51
N SER A 188 -4.82 -2.79 -13.55
CA SER A 188 -4.82 -4.25 -13.50
C SER A 188 -3.78 -4.83 -14.47
N PRO A 189 -3.09 -5.93 -14.08
CA PRO A 189 -2.16 -6.60 -14.96
C PRO A 189 -2.88 -7.54 -15.94
N THR A 190 -2.41 -7.57 -17.18
CA THR A 190 -2.62 -8.65 -18.13
C THR A 190 -1.28 -9.35 -18.36
N VAL A 191 -1.27 -10.68 -18.31
CA VAL A 191 -0.07 -11.48 -18.62
C VAL A 191 -0.20 -11.93 -20.06
N ILE A 192 0.77 -11.55 -20.89
CA ILE A 192 0.86 -12.03 -22.28
C ILE A 192 1.61 -13.38 -22.32
N GLU A 193 1.55 -14.08 -23.46
CA GLU A 193 2.03 -15.47 -23.60
C GLU A 193 3.50 -15.69 -23.19
N ASP A 194 4.35 -14.65 -23.30
CA ASP A 194 5.76 -14.69 -22.91
C ASP A 194 6.00 -14.49 -21.39
N GLY A 195 4.93 -14.35 -20.60
CA GLY A 195 4.98 -14.11 -19.15
C GLY A 195 5.17 -12.65 -18.77
N THR A 196 5.30 -11.73 -19.73
CA THR A 196 5.42 -10.30 -19.47
C THR A 196 4.10 -9.74 -18.96
N ARG A 197 4.20 -8.86 -17.97
CA ARG A 197 3.04 -8.18 -17.36
C ARG A 197 2.86 -6.83 -18.02
N ARG A 198 1.68 -6.57 -18.55
CA ARG A 198 1.26 -5.23 -19.01
C ARG A 198 0.15 -4.71 -18.12
N TYR A 199 0.30 -3.47 -17.66
CA TYR A 199 -0.73 -2.83 -16.85
C TYR A 199 -1.60 -1.91 -17.69
N LYS A 200 -2.89 -1.88 -17.38
CA LYS A 200 -3.87 -0.96 -17.98
C LYS A 200 -4.63 -0.25 -16.88
N ILE A 201 -4.89 1.04 -17.05
CA ILE A 201 -5.69 1.81 -16.09
C ILE A 201 -7.15 1.42 -16.21
N ASP A 202 -7.72 0.87 -15.14
CA ASP A 202 -9.12 0.50 -15.02
C ASP A 202 -9.97 1.77 -14.87
N TYR A 203 -9.57 2.66 -13.96
CA TYR A 203 -10.23 3.96 -13.75
C TYR A 203 -9.30 4.98 -13.07
N PHE A 204 -9.70 6.25 -13.15
CA PHE A 204 -8.99 7.39 -12.57
C PHE A 204 -9.95 8.32 -11.84
N VAL A 205 -9.57 8.77 -10.65
CA VAL A 205 -10.32 9.69 -9.78
C VAL A 205 -9.40 10.85 -9.42
N SER A 206 -9.80 12.09 -9.73
CA SER A 206 -9.01 13.28 -9.45
C SER A 206 -9.59 14.11 -8.31
N SER A 207 -8.75 14.90 -7.65
CA SER A 207 -9.22 15.94 -6.74
C SER A 207 -9.92 17.08 -7.50
N PRO A 208 -10.74 17.90 -6.82
CA PRO A 208 -11.42 19.02 -7.45
C PRO A 208 -10.46 20.06 -8.05
N THR A 209 -9.23 20.15 -7.53
CA THR A 209 -8.20 21.10 -7.96
C THR A 209 -7.23 20.52 -8.99
N ALA A 210 -7.29 19.21 -9.24
CA ALA A 210 -6.43 18.55 -10.23
C ALA A 210 -6.91 18.79 -11.68
N PRO A 211 -6.00 18.71 -12.67
CA PRO A 211 -6.37 18.73 -14.08
C PRO A 211 -7.36 17.62 -14.42
N LYS A 212 -8.36 17.93 -15.26
CA LYS A 212 -9.29 16.92 -15.79
C LYS A 212 -8.58 16.08 -16.83
N MET A 213 -8.25 14.83 -16.49
CA MET A 213 -7.57 13.89 -17.36
C MET A 213 -8.43 12.67 -17.66
N ARG A 214 -8.23 12.06 -18.82
CA ARG A 214 -8.87 10.79 -19.20
C ARG A 214 -7.80 9.73 -19.38
N LEU A 215 -7.56 8.97 -18.31
CA LEU A 215 -6.54 7.92 -18.29
C LEU A 215 -7.12 6.50 -18.37
N THR A 216 -8.45 6.33 -18.20
CA THR A 216 -9.11 5.03 -18.30
C THR A 216 -8.79 4.35 -19.62
N GLY A 217 -8.31 3.11 -19.54
CA GLY A 217 -7.94 2.29 -20.67
C GLY A 217 -6.53 2.53 -21.20
N MET A 218 -5.79 3.50 -20.68
CA MET A 218 -4.40 3.75 -21.06
C MET A 218 -3.51 2.59 -20.61
N ALA A 219 -2.64 2.15 -21.52
CA ALA A 219 -1.58 1.20 -21.20
C ALA A 219 -0.45 1.93 -20.45
N ILE A 220 0.05 1.30 -19.40
CA ILE A 220 1.14 1.84 -18.59
C ILE A 220 2.48 1.37 -19.21
N PRO A 221 3.48 2.25 -19.35
CA PRO A 221 4.81 1.88 -19.87
C PRO A 221 5.47 0.76 -19.05
N ASP A 222 6.17 -0.15 -19.73
CA ASP A 222 6.78 -1.33 -19.11
C ASP A 222 7.90 -0.99 -18.10
N ASP A 223 8.48 0.20 -18.18
CA ASP A 223 9.50 0.73 -17.28
C ASP A 223 8.93 1.53 -16.09
N SER A 224 7.60 1.71 -16.04
CA SER A 224 6.93 2.45 -14.95
C SER A 224 7.08 1.75 -13.60
N ILE A 225 7.13 2.56 -12.54
CA ILE A 225 7.13 2.20 -11.13
C ILE A 225 5.98 1.24 -10.76
N VAL A 226 4.87 1.29 -11.49
CA VAL A 226 3.72 0.38 -11.33
C VAL A 226 4.15 -1.09 -11.41
N HIS A 227 5.07 -1.43 -12.31
CA HIS A 227 5.53 -2.81 -12.51
C HIS A 227 6.35 -3.34 -11.31
N ARG A 228 6.80 -2.45 -10.41
CA ARG A 228 7.61 -2.79 -9.22
C ARG A 228 6.76 -3.20 -8.02
N CYS A 229 5.49 -2.82 -7.95
CA CYS A 229 4.55 -3.25 -6.92
C CYS A 229 4.14 -4.73 -7.11
N THR A 230 4.99 -5.67 -6.68
CA THR A 230 4.77 -7.11 -6.90
C THR A 230 3.99 -7.85 -5.81
N ALA A 231 3.63 -7.17 -4.71
CA ALA A 231 2.91 -7.77 -3.60
C ALA A 231 1.86 -6.82 -3.02
N ILE A 232 0.84 -7.37 -2.37
CA ILE A 232 -0.21 -6.59 -1.70
C ILE A 232 0.42 -5.75 -0.58
N GLY A 233 0.15 -4.44 -0.58
CA GLY A 233 0.68 -3.47 0.38
C GLY A 233 2.10 -3.00 0.11
N HIS A 234 2.76 -3.48 -0.94
CA HIS A 234 4.07 -2.97 -1.36
C HIS A 234 3.90 -1.56 -1.93
N THR A 235 4.56 -0.55 -1.33
CA THR A 235 4.57 0.83 -1.82
C THR A 235 5.81 1.14 -2.64
N ASP A 236 5.72 2.01 -3.63
CA ASP A 236 6.89 2.52 -4.33
C ASP A 236 6.65 3.92 -4.92
N ARG A 237 7.69 4.70 -5.26
CA ARG A 237 7.53 6.05 -5.86
C ARG A 237 8.59 6.42 -6.88
N ALA A 238 8.21 7.18 -7.89
CA ALA A 238 9.11 7.69 -8.93
C ALA A 238 8.61 9.02 -9.47
N VAL A 239 9.50 9.76 -10.12
CA VAL A 239 9.13 10.88 -10.99
C VAL A 239 9.07 10.34 -12.41
N GLU A 240 7.89 10.38 -13.01
CA GLU A 240 7.63 9.83 -14.35
C GLU A 240 6.88 10.85 -15.21
N SER A 241 6.97 10.73 -16.53
CA SER A 241 6.39 11.72 -17.45
C SER A 241 5.19 11.21 -18.23
N TRP A 242 4.89 9.90 -18.20
CA TRP A 242 3.83 9.32 -19.03
C TRP A 242 2.41 9.76 -18.66
N VAL A 243 2.18 10.34 -17.48
CA VAL A 243 0.85 10.86 -17.10
C VAL A 243 0.60 12.24 -17.70
N THR A 244 1.56 13.17 -17.60
CA THR A 244 1.36 14.60 -17.90
C THR A 244 2.27 15.15 -19.00
N ASP A 245 3.09 14.31 -19.61
CA ASP A 245 4.22 14.69 -20.48
C ASP A 245 5.27 15.60 -19.81
N ALA A 246 5.26 15.67 -18.48
CA ALA A 246 6.22 16.43 -17.67
C ALA A 246 6.63 15.62 -16.41
N PRO A 247 7.80 15.90 -15.80
CA PRO A 247 8.21 15.25 -14.56
C PRO A 247 7.14 15.37 -13.48
N THR A 248 6.50 14.24 -13.13
CA THR A 248 5.37 14.17 -12.21
C THR A 248 5.64 13.10 -11.17
N GLN A 249 5.44 13.42 -9.89
CA GLN A 249 5.60 12.43 -8.84
C GLN A 249 4.42 11.45 -8.85
N ILE A 250 4.75 10.16 -8.95
CA ILE A 250 3.82 9.04 -8.90
C ILE A 250 4.22 8.13 -7.75
N GLU A 251 3.27 7.84 -6.85
CA GLU A 251 3.43 6.92 -5.72
C GLU A 251 2.45 5.78 -5.87
N CYS A 252 2.90 4.53 -5.78
CA CYS A 252 2.10 3.33 -6.03
C CYS A 252 1.98 2.45 -4.79
N VAL A 253 0.89 1.69 -4.71
CA VAL A 253 0.71 0.62 -3.74
C VAL A 253 0.06 -0.61 -4.40
N GLY A 254 0.61 -1.80 -4.11
CA GLY A 254 0.03 -3.06 -4.54
C GLY A 254 -1.31 -3.35 -3.85
N LEU A 255 -2.33 -3.65 -4.64
CA LEU A 255 -3.69 -4.00 -4.21
C LEU A 255 -3.94 -5.51 -4.34
N THR A 256 -5.08 -5.96 -3.80
CA THR A 256 -5.57 -7.32 -4.05
C THR A 256 -5.80 -7.56 -5.54
N ALA A 257 -5.33 -8.71 -6.03
CA ALA A 257 -5.55 -9.16 -7.39
C ALA A 257 -7.04 -9.47 -7.65
N TYR A 258 -7.46 -9.42 -8.92
CA TYR A 258 -8.75 -9.99 -9.32
C TYR A 258 -8.73 -11.52 -9.17
N PRO A 259 -9.89 -12.16 -8.92
CA PRO A 259 -9.99 -13.62 -8.95
C PRO A 259 -9.37 -14.21 -10.22
N GLY A 260 -8.49 -15.21 -10.07
CA GLY A 260 -7.79 -15.86 -11.19
C GLY A 260 -6.49 -15.17 -11.63
N SER A 261 -6.18 -13.96 -11.17
CA SER A 261 -4.89 -13.31 -11.45
C SER A 261 -3.84 -13.64 -10.39
N LEU A 262 -2.62 -13.97 -10.83
CA LEU A 262 -1.47 -14.20 -9.95
C LEU A 262 -0.83 -12.91 -9.43
N TYR A 263 -1.04 -11.79 -10.13
CA TYR A 263 -0.33 -10.54 -9.87
C TYR A 263 -1.27 -9.48 -9.27
N PRO A 264 -0.77 -8.65 -8.35
CA PRO A 264 -1.57 -7.61 -7.74
C PRO A 264 -1.98 -6.54 -8.75
N ARG A 265 -3.18 -6.00 -8.56
CA ARG A 265 -3.56 -4.68 -9.10
C ARG A 265 -2.71 -3.60 -8.43
N VAL A 266 -2.63 -2.41 -8.99
CA VAL A 266 -1.85 -1.31 -8.41
C VAL A 266 -2.67 -0.03 -8.40
N ALA A 267 -2.75 0.62 -7.24
CA ALA A 267 -3.22 2.00 -7.15
C ALA A 267 -2.02 2.94 -7.26
N GLY A 268 -2.16 4.02 -8.02
CA GLY A 268 -1.16 5.08 -8.10
C GLY A 268 -1.74 6.45 -7.74
N LEU A 269 -1.06 7.16 -6.86
CA LEU A 269 -1.24 8.56 -6.51
C LEU A 269 -0.33 9.41 -7.39
N VAL A 270 -0.93 10.25 -8.22
CA VAL A 270 -0.30 11.25 -9.07
C VAL A 270 -0.39 12.60 -8.36
N ARG A 271 0.75 13.28 -8.21
CA ARG A 271 0.82 14.63 -7.65
C ARG A 271 1.08 15.64 -8.76
N PHE A 272 0.15 16.56 -8.97
CA PHE A 272 0.23 17.56 -10.04
C PHE A 272 0.90 18.88 -9.62
N ASP A 273 1.23 19.04 -8.34
CA ASP A 273 2.08 20.12 -7.86
C ASP A 273 3.55 19.90 -8.26
N ARG A 274 4.29 21.01 -8.43
CA ARG A 274 5.70 20.94 -8.85
C ARG A 274 6.50 20.12 -7.85
N SER A 275 7.27 19.15 -8.34
CA SER A 275 8.26 18.41 -7.56
C SER A 275 9.16 19.40 -6.82
N GLN A 276 9.27 19.26 -5.50
CA GLN A 276 10.40 19.82 -4.78
C GLN A 276 11.63 18.97 -5.10
N GLU A 277 12.25 19.25 -6.23
CA GLU A 277 13.65 18.88 -6.46
C GLU A 277 14.47 19.81 -5.59
N ASN A 278 15.16 19.28 -4.57
CA ASN A 278 16.51 19.75 -4.22
C ASN A 278 17.20 18.91 -3.14
N HIS A 279 16.50 18.07 -2.37
CA HIS A 279 17.11 17.06 -1.50
C HIS A 279 16.48 15.71 -1.81
N LEU A 280 17.27 14.61 -1.78
CA LEU A 280 16.71 13.26 -1.89
C LEU A 280 16.26 12.84 -0.48
N PRO A 281 14.99 13.03 -0.09
CA PRO A 281 14.56 12.61 1.23
C PRO A 281 14.80 11.12 1.39
N ILE A 282 15.00 10.68 2.64
CA ILE A 282 15.01 9.26 2.98
C ILE A 282 13.78 8.62 2.35
N ARG A 283 14.00 7.66 1.46
CA ARG A 283 12.91 6.94 0.81
C ARG A 283 12.40 5.87 1.75
N LEU A 284 11.29 6.12 2.41
CA LEU A 284 10.55 5.09 3.13
C LEU A 284 9.85 4.19 2.12
N LEU A 285 9.90 2.88 2.33
CA LEU A 285 9.30 1.87 1.46
C LEU A 285 8.67 0.75 2.31
N HIS A 286 7.45 0.32 2.00
CA HIS A 286 6.91 -0.94 2.53
C HIS A 286 7.37 -2.12 1.67
N GLY A 287 8.38 -2.87 2.11
CA GLY A 287 8.98 -3.95 1.32
C GLY A 287 10.02 -4.78 2.05
N ASP A 288 10.68 -5.69 1.33
CA ASP A 288 11.79 -6.50 1.87
C ASP A 288 13.15 -5.85 1.53
N VAL A 289 13.91 -5.48 2.56
CA VAL A 289 15.26 -4.91 2.43
C VAL A 289 16.25 -5.86 1.73
N LEU A 290 15.95 -7.17 1.70
CA LEU A 290 16.78 -8.17 1.02
C LEU A 290 16.55 -8.23 -0.50
N GLU A 291 15.54 -7.51 -0.99
CA GLU A 291 15.23 -7.38 -2.41
C GLU A 291 15.32 -5.92 -2.87
N PRO A 292 16.47 -5.25 -2.67
CA PRO A 292 16.58 -3.84 -3.02
C PRO A 292 16.51 -3.66 -4.54
N ARG A 293 15.54 -2.86 -4.97
CA ARG A 293 15.30 -2.59 -6.40
C ARG A 293 16.06 -1.32 -6.83
N ASN A 294 16.27 -1.19 -8.14
CA ASN A 294 17.18 -0.26 -8.86
C ASN A 294 18.45 -0.95 -9.36
N GLY A 295 18.99 -0.50 -10.50
CA GLY A 295 20.28 -0.97 -11.03
C GLY A 295 21.45 -0.51 -10.16
N GLY A 296 22.67 -0.99 -10.47
CA GLY A 296 23.89 -0.56 -9.79
C GLY A 296 24.20 -1.28 -8.47
N LYS A 297 25.31 -0.84 -7.84
CA LYS A 297 25.83 -1.38 -6.58
C LYS A 297 24.96 -0.95 -5.40
N LYS A 298 24.85 -1.81 -4.40
CA LYS A 298 23.94 -1.63 -3.26
C LYS A 298 24.63 -2.00 -1.96
N ILE A 299 24.42 -1.19 -0.93
CA ILE A 299 24.82 -1.52 0.43
C ILE A 299 23.57 -1.80 1.25
N ILE A 300 23.43 -3.04 1.75
CA ILE A 300 22.37 -3.42 2.69
C ILE A 300 22.90 -3.30 4.11
N CYS A 301 22.37 -2.35 4.87
CA CYS A 301 22.75 -2.14 6.26
C CYS A 301 21.93 -3.02 7.21
N GLN A 302 22.60 -3.55 8.22
CA GLN A 302 21.98 -4.24 9.35
C GLN A 302 22.60 -3.77 10.66
N LEU A 303 21.79 -3.64 11.71
CA LEU A 303 22.29 -3.37 13.04
C LEU A 303 22.67 -4.69 13.72
N VAL A 304 23.89 -4.75 14.25
CA VAL A 304 24.39 -5.87 15.07
C VAL A 304 24.89 -5.36 16.43
N ASN A 305 24.96 -6.27 17.40
CA ASN A 305 25.50 -5.96 18.72
C ASN A 305 27.00 -6.24 18.81
N ASP A 306 27.67 -5.59 19.75
CA ASP A 306 29.11 -5.71 20.01
C ASP A 306 29.58 -7.14 20.35
N LYS A 307 28.69 -8.00 20.85
CA LYS A 307 28.97 -9.41 21.16
C LYS A 307 28.77 -10.34 19.96
N ALA A 308 28.15 -9.88 18.87
CA ALA A 308 27.75 -10.73 17.76
C ALA A 308 28.96 -11.23 16.96
N VAL A 309 29.22 -12.54 17.01
CA VAL A 309 30.16 -13.22 16.11
C VAL A 309 29.43 -13.83 14.90
N LYS A 310 28.13 -14.11 15.05
CA LYS A 310 27.21 -14.58 13.99
C LYS A 310 25.94 -13.75 13.98
N TRP A 311 25.17 -13.81 12.91
CA TRP A 311 23.94 -13.04 12.71
C TRP A 311 22.71 -13.84 13.19
N GLY A 312 22.42 -13.74 14.49
CA GLY A 312 21.36 -14.54 15.13
C GLY A 312 19.98 -13.88 15.28
N GLY A 313 19.87 -12.56 15.09
CA GLY A 313 18.67 -11.79 15.47
C GLY A 313 18.00 -11.03 14.32
N GLY A 314 16.67 -10.91 14.38
CA GLY A 314 15.88 -10.00 13.53
C GLY A 314 16.16 -10.14 12.02
N VAL A 315 16.41 -9.01 11.37
CA VAL A 315 16.78 -8.93 9.94
C VAL A 315 18.11 -9.63 9.67
N ALA A 316 19.07 -9.57 10.61
CA ALA A 316 20.38 -10.17 10.42
C ALA A 316 20.32 -11.69 10.23
N ARG A 317 19.41 -12.37 10.95
CA ARG A 317 19.16 -13.81 10.75
C ARG A 317 18.64 -14.13 9.34
N LYS A 318 17.80 -13.24 8.78
CA LYS A 318 17.30 -13.41 7.40
C LYS A 318 18.43 -13.19 6.39
N ILE A 319 19.28 -12.19 6.62
CA ILE A 319 20.48 -11.93 5.81
C ILE A 319 21.41 -13.15 5.82
N ALA A 320 21.73 -13.73 6.99
CA ALA A 320 22.56 -14.93 7.08
C ALA A 320 22.01 -16.11 6.28
N LYS A 321 20.69 -16.34 6.37
CA LYS A 321 20.04 -17.41 5.61
C LYS A 321 20.13 -17.18 4.10
N ARG A 322 20.07 -15.92 3.65
CA ARG A 322 20.10 -15.56 2.22
C ARG A 322 21.51 -15.48 1.66
N PHE A 323 22.46 -15.00 2.45
CA PHE A 323 23.86 -14.72 2.08
C PHE A 323 24.83 -15.34 3.10
N PRO A 324 24.94 -16.67 3.17
CA PRO A 324 25.78 -17.35 4.16
C PRO A 324 27.28 -17.02 4.03
N SER A 325 27.79 -16.86 2.80
CA SER A 325 29.18 -16.44 2.55
C SER A 325 29.50 -15.06 3.16
N ALA A 326 28.54 -14.13 3.13
CA ALA A 326 28.71 -12.82 3.73
C ALA A 326 28.77 -12.89 5.27
N GLU A 327 28.03 -13.82 5.89
CA GLU A 327 28.09 -14.07 7.33
C GLU A 327 29.45 -14.64 7.74
N GLU A 328 29.99 -15.57 6.95
CA GLU A 328 31.32 -16.15 7.17
C GLU A 328 32.40 -15.06 7.11
N ALA A 329 32.39 -14.22 6.06
CA ALA A 329 33.32 -13.09 5.93
C ALA A 329 33.21 -12.10 7.11
N TYR A 330 32.00 -11.81 7.57
CA TYR A 330 31.79 -10.98 8.77
C TYR A 330 32.39 -11.65 10.02
N SER A 331 32.14 -12.95 10.18
CA SER A 331 32.59 -13.74 11.32
C SER A 331 34.12 -13.81 11.40
N GLU A 332 34.80 -13.87 10.26
CA GLU A 332 36.26 -13.83 10.18
C GLU A 332 36.79 -12.45 10.56
N GLN A 333 36.27 -11.37 9.97
CA GLN A 333 36.71 -10.01 10.25
C GLN A 333 36.49 -9.61 11.73
N VAL A 334 35.32 -9.93 12.30
CA VAL A 334 34.97 -9.51 13.66
C VAL A 334 35.79 -10.22 14.74
N LYS A 335 36.34 -11.41 14.46
CA LYS A 335 37.22 -12.15 15.37
C LYS A 335 38.55 -11.43 15.60
N PHE A 336 39.06 -10.68 14.61
CA PHE A 336 40.28 -9.90 14.74
C PHE A 336 40.09 -8.59 15.53
N ILE A 337 38.83 -8.22 15.84
CA ILE A 337 38.50 -7.01 16.57
C ILE A 337 38.11 -7.37 18.01
N ARG A 338 38.90 -6.90 18.98
CA ARG A 338 38.57 -7.04 20.41
C ARG A 338 37.19 -6.44 20.70
N GLN A 339 36.36 -7.13 21.47
CA GLN A 339 34.96 -6.73 21.72
C GLN A 339 34.80 -5.26 22.15
N ARG A 340 35.63 -4.80 23.09
CA ARG A 340 35.65 -3.41 23.59
C ARG A 340 35.90 -2.33 22.52
N ASN A 341 36.43 -2.71 21.36
CA ASN A 341 36.75 -1.82 20.23
C ASN A 341 35.77 -1.97 19.07
N ARG A 342 34.72 -2.80 19.21
CA ARG A 342 33.79 -3.10 18.11
C ARG A 342 32.72 -2.04 17.92
N LEU A 343 32.17 -1.48 19.00
CA LEU A 343 31.16 -0.42 18.93
C LEU A 343 31.65 0.73 18.05
N GLY A 344 30.79 1.20 17.14
CA GLY A 344 31.11 2.29 16.22
C GLY A 344 31.76 1.86 14.92
N ARG A 345 31.94 0.56 14.67
CA ARG A 345 32.51 0.05 13.41
C ARG A 345 31.44 -0.51 12.48
N ALA A 346 31.55 -0.20 11.20
CA ALA A 346 30.83 -0.89 10.14
C ALA A 346 31.73 -1.99 9.54
N ILE A 347 31.25 -3.24 9.53
CA ILE A 347 31.95 -4.37 8.88
C ILE A 347 31.27 -4.66 7.56
N PHE A 348 32.02 -4.61 6.46
CA PHE A 348 31.52 -4.82 5.12
C PHE A 348 31.82 -6.25 4.65
N SER A 349 30.80 -6.94 4.18
CA SER A 349 30.90 -8.30 3.61
C SER A 349 30.25 -8.32 2.22
N GLU A 350 30.99 -8.71 1.19
CA GLU A 350 30.41 -8.86 -0.15
C GLU A 350 29.45 -10.06 -0.18
N ALA A 351 28.21 -9.84 -0.62
CA ALA A 351 27.21 -10.89 -0.78
C ALA A 351 27.14 -11.41 -2.22
N ASN A 352 27.32 -10.52 -3.20
CA ASN A 352 27.51 -10.81 -4.63
C ASN A 352 28.08 -9.56 -5.33
N ASP A 353 28.29 -9.63 -6.65
CA ASP A 353 28.88 -8.56 -7.48
C ASP A 353 28.21 -7.17 -7.36
N SER A 354 26.95 -7.13 -6.92
CA SER A 354 26.15 -5.90 -6.82
C SER A 354 25.69 -5.56 -5.41
N ILE A 355 25.87 -6.44 -4.43
CA ILE A 355 25.37 -6.27 -3.06
C ILE A 355 26.48 -6.48 -2.04
N THR A 356 26.70 -5.45 -1.23
CA THR A 356 27.55 -5.49 -0.04
C THR A 356 26.67 -5.41 1.21
N ILE A 357 26.92 -6.25 2.21
CA ILE A 357 26.27 -6.17 3.53
C ILE A 357 27.12 -5.31 4.47
N ALA A 358 26.54 -4.24 5.01
CA ALA A 358 27.17 -3.42 6.05
C ALA A 358 26.60 -3.77 7.43
N SER A 359 27.42 -4.42 8.25
CA SER A 359 27.06 -4.77 9.63
C SER A 359 27.48 -3.65 10.58
N LEU A 360 26.52 -2.84 11.00
CA LEU A 360 26.71 -1.67 11.86
C LEU A 360 26.74 -2.12 13.33
N ILE A 361 27.89 -2.02 13.98
CA ILE A 361 28.03 -2.40 15.39
C ILE A 361 27.62 -1.21 16.27
N GLY A 362 26.31 -0.97 16.36
CA GLY A 362 25.71 0.17 17.08
C GLY A 362 24.88 -0.21 18.31
N GLN A 363 24.91 -1.49 18.73
CA GLN A 363 24.14 -1.99 19.88
C GLN A 363 25.06 -2.60 20.95
N GLU A 364 24.83 -2.25 22.22
CA GLU A 364 25.55 -2.83 23.37
C GLU A 364 24.80 -4.04 23.95
N GLY A 365 25.42 -5.21 23.81
CA GLY A 365 24.86 -6.48 24.27
C GLY A 365 23.56 -6.88 23.56
N PHE A 366 22.86 -7.86 24.12
CA PHE A 366 21.59 -8.37 23.60
C PHE A 366 20.71 -8.87 24.76
N GLY A 367 19.43 -9.13 24.47
CA GLY A 367 18.45 -9.62 25.45
C GLY A 367 17.73 -8.50 26.23
N PRO A 368 16.82 -8.85 27.15
CA PRO A 368 16.03 -7.90 27.92
C PRO A 368 16.89 -6.84 28.62
N SER A 369 16.37 -5.62 28.73
CA SER A 369 17.03 -4.48 29.34
C SER A 369 15.98 -3.46 29.80
N LEU A 370 16.25 -2.76 30.90
CA LEU A 370 15.43 -1.61 31.33
C LEU A 370 15.71 -0.35 30.50
N PHE A 371 16.88 -0.28 29.86
CA PHE A 371 17.32 0.87 29.06
C PHE A 371 17.62 0.46 27.62
N PRO A 372 17.48 1.37 26.64
CA PRO A 372 17.87 1.14 25.26
C PRO A 372 19.32 0.65 25.15
N ARG A 373 19.52 -0.39 24.34
CA ARG A 373 20.83 -0.95 24.00
C ARG A 373 21.44 -0.28 22.77
N ILE A 374 20.66 0.51 22.03
CA ILE A 374 21.18 1.36 20.96
C ILE A 374 22.25 2.31 21.52
N ARG A 375 23.31 2.56 20.75
CA ARG A 375 24.34 3.55 21.05
C ARG A 375 24.38 4.52 19.87
N TYR A 376 23.67 5.64 19.98
CA TYR A 376 23.48 6.57 18.87
C TYR A 376 24.78 7.12 18.30
N SER A 377 25.75 7.49 19.14
CA SER A 377 27.07 7.93 18.69
C SER A 377 27.82 6.84 17.91
N ALA A 378 27.78 5.60 18.39
CA ALA A 378 28.34 4.46 17.69
C ALA A 378 27.61 4.19 16.36
N LEU A 379 26.28 4.31 16.35
CA LEU A 379 25.49 4.15 15.13
C LEU A 379 25.86 5.24 14.10
N GLN A 380 25.96 6.50 14.51
CA GLN A 380 26.38 7.61 13.66
C GLN A 380 27.75 7.34 13.04
N SER A 381 28.75 6.94 13.83
CA SER A 381 30.07 6.57 13.29
C SER A 381 30.02 5.41 12.30
N CYS A 382 29.13 4.43 12.51
CA CYS A 382 28.93 3.35 11.53
C CYS A 382 28.30 3.89 10.23
N LEU A 383 27.33 4.80 10.34
CA LEU A 383 26.64 5.41 9.19
C LEU A 383 27.59 6.30 8.38
N GLU A 384 28.51 7.03 9.03
CA GLU A 384 29.57 7.79 8.37
C GLU A 384 30.47 6.88 7.52
N GLN A 385 30.92 5.75 8.09
CA GLN A 385 31.68 4.74 7.33
C GLN A 385 30.90 4.16 6.14
N VAL A 386 29.59 3.96 6.29
CA VAL A 386 28.73 3.53 5.18
C VAL A 386 28.61 4.61 4.12
N ALA A 387 28.44 5.87 4.51
CA ALA A 387 28.35 7.00 3.59
C ALA A 387 29.63 7.12 2.74
N ASP A 388 30.81 7.05 3.38
CA ASP A 388 32.11 7.05 2.70
C ASP A 388 32.21 5.88 1.71
N ARG A 389 31.83 4.68 2.14
CA ARG A 389 31.87 3.49 1.27
C ARG A 389 30.91 3.63 0.11
N ALA A 390 29.68 4.08 0.35
CA ALA A 390 28.64 4.26 -0.67
C ALA A 390 29.07 5.28 -1.73
N ALA A 391 29.60 6.43 -1.29
CA ALA A 391 30.16 7.45 -2.18
C ALA A 391 31.31 6.89 -3.03
N SER A 392 32.23 6.14 -2.42
CA SER A 392 33.41 5.60 -3.12
C SER A 392 33.08 4.60 -4.23
N ILE A 393 31.99 3.83 -4.09
CA ILE A 393 31.60 2.80 -5.06
C ILE A 393 30.36 3.18 -5.89
N GLY A 394 29.78 4.36 -5.66
CA GLY A 394 28.54 4.80 -6.29
C GLY A 394 27.35 3.89 -5.95
N ALA A 395 27.25 3.42 -4.71
CA ALA A 395 26.18 2.51 -4.28
C ALA A 395 25.00 3.25 -3.64
N SER A 396 23.78 2.72 -3.86
CA SER A 396 22.61 3.10 -3.07
C SER A 396 22.60 2.37 -1.71
N ILE A 397 22.06 3.03 -0.70
CA ILE A 397 22.02 2.54 0.67
C ILE A 397 20.61 2.05 0.98
N HIS A 398 20.51 0.83 1.49
CA HIS A 398 19.26 0.15 1.80
C HIS A 398 19.31 -0.37 3.24
N MET A 399 18.30 -0.07 4.05
CA MET A 399 18.30 -0.49 5.46
C MET A 399 16.87 -0.71 5.97
N PRO A 400 16.63 -1.61 6.94
CA PRO A 400 15.35 -1.59 7.65
C PRO A 400 15.25 -0.34 8.53
N LYS A 401 14.15 -0.16 9.28
CA LYS A 401 14.13 0.76 10.44
C LYS A 401 15.10 0.33 11.56
N ILE A 402 16.40 0.48 11.31
CA ILE A 402 17.50 0.03 12.18
C ILE A 402 17.36 0.63 13.58
N GLY A 403 17.74 -0.13 14.60
CA GLY A 403 17.76 0.35 15.99
C GLY A 403 16.43 0.41 16.73
N THR A 404 15.30 0.41 16.03
CA THR A 404 13.96 0.54 16.67
C THR A 404 13.41 -0.77 17.24
N GLY A 405 13.99 -1.92 16.86
CA GLY A 405 13.59 -3.23 17.35
C GLY A 405 14.18 -3.55 18.73
N SER A 406 14.87 -4.69 18.86
CA SER A 406 15.43 -5.17 20.13
C SER A 406 16.48 -4.24 20.77
N ALA A 407 16.98 -3.24 20.04
CA ALA A 407 17.90 -2.23 20.58
C ALA A 407 17.16 -1.11 21.33
N GLY A 408 15.85 -0.93 21.11
CA GLY A 408 15.02 0.05 21.82
C GLY A 408 15.29 1.52 21.50
N GLY A 409 15.82 1.82 20.30
CA GLY A 409 16.06 3.19 19.85
C GLY A 409 14.80 3.89 19.35
N ASP A 410 14.83 5.22 19.42
CA ASP A 410 13.83 6.12 18.88
C ASP A 410 14.09 6.35 17.39
N TRP A 411 13.06 6.21 16.56
CA TRP A 411 13.20 6.33 15.11
C TRP A 411 13.49 7.77 14.69
N SER A 412 12.83 8.77 15.30
CA SER A 412 12.98 10.18 14.93
C SER A 412 14.43 10.63 15.08
N THR A 413 15.08 10.22 16.18
CA THR A 413 16.51 10.46 16.42
C THR A 413 17.39 9.81 15.34
N ILE A 414 17.08 8.58 14.93
CA ILE A 414 17.86 7.85 13.90
C ILE A 414 17.64 8.47 12.52
N GLU A 415 16.43 8.91 12.23
CA GLU A 415 16.07 9.58 10.99
C GLU A 415 16.82 10.90 10.81
N GLU A 416 16.95 11.72 11.86
CA GLU A 416 17.78 12.93 11.84
C GLU A 416 19.26 12.61 11.61
N ILE A 417 19.81 11.56 12.24
CA ILE A 417 21.20 11.12 12.00
C ILE A 417 21.39 10.69 10.53
N LEU A 418 20.42 9.97 9.95
CA LEU A 418 20.47 9.55 8.55
C LEU A 418 20.40 10.75 7.60
N ASP A 419 19.55 11.74 7.88
CA ASP A 419 19.48 12.97 7.10
C ASP A 419 20.84 13.68 7.09
N ASP A 420 21.42 13.88 8.27
CA ASP A 420 22.67 14.61 8.44
C ASP A 420 23.86 13.92 7.77
N VAL A 421 24.00 12.60 7.97
CA VAL A 421 25.17 11.84 7.49
C VAL A 421 25.07 11.43 6.03
N MET A 422 23.87 11.09 5.54
CA MET A 422 23.72 10.46 4.22
C MET A 422 22.96 11.34 3.22
N VAL A 423 21.82 11.91 3.61
CA VAL A 423 21.00 12.71 2.68
C VAL A 423 21.69 14.01 2.31
N ARG A 424 22.28 14.71 3.29
CA ARG A 424 23.07 15.94 3.04
C ARG A 424 24.32 15.68 2.19
N ALA A 425 24.85 14.45 2.23
CA ALA A 425 25.93 14.00 1.36
C ALA A 425 25.46 13.63 -0.07
N GLY A 426 24.16 13.78 -0.38
CA GLY A 426 23.59 13.49 -1.69
C GLY A 426 23.41 11.99 -1.98
N LEU A 427 23.47 11.13 -0.95
CA LEU A 427 23.38 9.68 -1.12
C LEU A 427 21.93 9.20 -1.21
N ILE A 428 21.69 8.20 -2.05
CA ILE A 428 20.37 7.58 -2.19
C ILE A 428 20.14 6.62 -1.02
N VAL A 429 19.27 6.99 -0.10
CA VAL A 429 18.92 6.18 1.08
C VAL A 429 17.49 5.66 0.96
N THR A 430 17.32 4.34 1.09
CA THR A 430 16.00 3.69 1.17
C THR A 430 15.85 2.93 2.49
N VAL A 431 14.86 3.32 3.28
CA VAL A 431 14.47 2.67 4.54
C VAL A 431 13.25 1.79 4.30
N TYR A 432 13.41 0.50 4.55
CA TYR A 432 12.36 -0.51 4.43
C TYR A 432 11.66 -0.69 5.77
N ASP A 433 10.34 -0.58 5.73
CA ASP A 433 9.47 -0.92 6.83
C ASP A 433 8.61 -2.12 6.44
N VAL A 434 8.20 -2.91 7.42
CA VAL A 434 7.24 -3.98 7.14
C VAL A 434 5.87 -3.35 6.88
N PRO A 435 5.09 -3.84 5.91
CA PRO A 435 3.72 -3.41 5.74
C PRO A 435 3.00 -3.51 7.10
N PRO A 436 2.27 -2.46 7.55
CA PRO A 436 1.63 -2.47 8.85
C PRO A 436 0.76 -3.71 8.99
N LYS A 437 1.06 -4.51 10.02
CA LYS A 437 0.33 -5.75 10.32
C LYS A 437 -1.16 -5.44 10.46
N ARG A 438 -2.00 -6.31 9.88
CA ARG A 438 -3.44 -6.25 10.12
C ARG A 438 -3.68 -6.53 11.61
N VAL A 439 -4.23 -5.56 12.33
CA VAL A 439 -4.73 -5.78 13.69
C VAL A 439 -6.12 -6.39 13.54
N GLN A 440 -6.31 -7.60 14.06
CA GLN A 440 -7.61 -8.27 14.05
C GLN A 440 -8.42 -7.73 15.22
N LEU A 441 -9.24 -6.71 14.97
CA LEU A 441 -10.26 -6.27 15.91
C LEU A 441 -11.53 -7.12 15.69
N GLU A 442 -12.21 -7.55 16.75
CA GLU A 442 -13.46 -8.32 16.64
C GLU A 442 -14.53 -7.57 15.84
N LEU A 443 -15.27 -8.26 14.97
CA LEU A 443 -16.26 -7.66 14.06
C LEU A 443 -17.42 -6.93 14.79
N LEU A 444 -17.56 -7.17 16.10
CA LEU A 444 -18.58 -6.60 16.98
C LEU A 444 -18.02 -5.43 17.78
#